data_AF-A0A2K5AQB8-F1
#
_entry.id   AF-A0A2K5AQB8-F1
#
_cell.length_a   1.000
_cell.length_b   1.000
_cell.length_c   1.000
_cell.angle_alpha   90.00
_cell.angle_beta   90.00
_cell.angle_gamma   90.00
#
_symmetry.space_group_name_H-M   'P 1'
#
loop_
_entity.id
_entity.type
_entity.pdbx_description
1 polymer ?
#
loop_
_entity_poly.entity_id
_entity_poly.type
_entity_poly.pdbx_seq_one_letter_code
_entity_poly.pdbx_strand_id
1 'polypeptide(L)'
;MLSSRLRVYRVLVPSVGGQGGGTISEVLYRAVIIERERIAKENGMLDRIAYRTDLEYRYMIPGLAQRNGSVYSAVAFVSPLEFELPERVVIAERFHTASVDVMVAQELAEAVRFAGDGLLKADSTAIVNEHRFLTTVEKMPITKNLIPVDEQIAVLKRLVGRYLGIDAHELALAHGMKPVYANTILLGALAASNALPISKDSYIDAIEERFSGKVMDDNIEAFKIGYKHIMMMLLEDSNRDAGVMMMRKKREVTADTTDITEQSMEEILSRNHRRVMLSRGKRDADRYVELIKRLSANNNNNDSSNNDRSIPDTLIKIIAEGIGQLVEFEGWHHADRYMRMVLAIINIDRERGDGTFRLSRIYAMHLAGRLMRWEGPFEVARIKSRKVITDTLHYRDAYGKGKDVIVKVEALLQPNVEEMYGMVPKRIHDTICRLIPSWPEYIERRRYDGKPISIDLTSIGGYIRLWLLWKLSFMHKHSVRYNKEMEFVEHFTRVVKDLAMIDYELACMVADYAQYIRGFAHVRARNIDIFNTLVEYVVRKGLEMDDALAYTDHRITKASLRAAMNLITLDGEGKDKVIKFMDELYTLFKDGEYNKIYARLAMRQLVPL
;
A
#
# COMPACT_ATOMS: atom_id res chain seq x y z
N MET A 1 23.21 35.86 -25.80
CA MET A 1 23.25 35.74 -24.32
C MET A 1 22.35 34.58 -23.94
N LEU A 2 22.93 33.48 -23.46
CA LEU A 2 22.16 32.39 -22.86
C LEU A 2 21.45 33.00 -21.64
N SER A 3 20.15 33.24 -21.75
CA SER A 3 19.28 33.60 -20.62
C SER A 3 19.60 32.65 -19.47
N SER A 4 20.02 33.22 -18.34
CA SER A 4 20.16 32.50 -17.08
C SER A 4 18.87 31.71 -16.85
N ARG A 5 18.96 30.38 -16.95
CA ARG A 5 17.81 29.53 -16.68
C ARG A 5 17.50 29.68 -15.19
N LEU A 6 16.31 30.21 -14.88
CA LEU A 6 15.77 30.27 -13.53
C LEU A 6 16.03 28.96 -12.78
N ARG A 7 16.66 29.04 -11.61
CA ARG A 7 16.84 27.88 -10.76
C ARG A 7 15.49 27.46 -10.17
N VAL A 8 15.03 26.26 -10.49
CA VAL A 8 13.82 25.65 -9.91
C VAL A 8 14.22 24.45 -9.07
N TYR A 9 13.83 24.46 -7.79
CA TYR A 9 13.99 23.34 -6.86
C TYR A 9 12.77 22.43 -6.93
N ARG A 10 13.00 21.11 -6.92
CA ARG A 10 11.96 20.08 -6.87
C ARG A 10 12.21 19.18 -5.67
N VAL A 11 11.26 19.16 -4.75
CA VAL A 11 11.31 18.37 -3.52
C VAL A 11 10.25 17.29 -3.57
N LEU A 12 10.68 16.04 -3.46
CA LEU A 12 9.81 14.87 -3.39
C LEU A 12 9.70 14.41 -1.93
N VAL A 13 8.48 14.18 -1.46
CA VAL A 13 8.20 13.66 -0.11
C VAL A 13 7.45 12.34 -0.26
N PRO A 14 8.17 11.22 -0.43
CA PRO A 14 7.55 9.91 -0.47
C PRO A 14 7.13 9.50 0.94
N SER A 15 5.94 8.90 1.03
CA SER A 15 5.24 8.67 2.29
C SER A 15 4.32 7.46 2.20
N VAL A 16 3.91 6.96 3.36
CA VAL A 16 2.87 5.96 3.46
C VAL A 16 1.58 6.64 3.92
N GLY A 17 0.45 6.32 3.28
CA GLY A 17 -0.85 6.91 3.60
C GLY A 17 -1.17 6.80 5.10
N GLY A 18 -1.30 7.96 5.76
CA GLY A 18 -1.54 8.08 7.21
C GLY A 18 -0.33 8.47 8.05
N GLN A 19 0.88 8.56 7.48
CA GLN A 19 2.12 8.92 8.20
C GLN A 19 2.41 10.44 8.24
N GLY A 20 1.59 11.28 7.60
CA GLY A 20 1.76 12.74 7.65
C GLY A 20 2.72 13.33 6.62
N GLY A 21 3.00 12.66 5.49
CA GLY A 21 3.79 13.25 4.39
C GLY A 21 3.18 14.54 3.83
N GLY A 22 1.86 14.68 3.91
CA GLY A 22 1.17 15.94 3.64
C GLY A 22 1.61 17.08 4.57
N THR A 23 1.88 16.81 5.85
CA THR A 23 2.33 17.82 6.81
C THR A 23 3.73 18.34 6.46
N ILE A 24 4.66 17.45 6.10
CA ILE A 24 6.02 17.85 5.69
C ILE A 24 5.97 18.78 4.47
N SER A 25 5.24 18.40 3.42
CA SER A 25 5.13 19.23 2.22
C SER A 25 4.38 20.54 2.47
N GLU A 26 3.40 20.55 3.38
CA GLU A 26 2.65 21.78 3.74
C GLU A 26 3.55 22.78 4.45
N VAL A 27 4.28 22.36 5.48
CA VAL A 27 5.22 23.23 6.21
C VAL A 27 6.35 23.70 5.29
N LEU A 28 6.90 22.81 4.46
CA LEU A 28 7.93 23.18 3.48
C LEU A 28 7.41 24.23 2.48
N TYR A 29 6.20 24.04 1.95
CA TYR A 29 5.60 25.00 1.03
C TYR A 29 5.41 26.38 1.68
N ARG A 30 4.99 26.42 2.96
CA ARG A 30 4.90 27.67 3.72
C ARG A 30 6.27 28.31 3.97
N ALA A 31 7.27 27.52 4.34
CA ALA A 31 8.63 28.01 4.55
C ALA A 31 9.22 28.65 3.27
N VAL A 32 8.92 28.12 2.09
CA VAL A 32 9.31 28.71 0.80
C VAL A 32 8.71 30.11 0.61
N ILE A 33 7.41 30.26 0.89
CA ILE A 33 6.71 31.55 0.76
C ILE A 33 7.30 32.57 1.73
N ILE A 34 7.45 32.19 3.01
CA ILE A 34 8.00 33.05 4.06
C ILE A 34 9.44 33.47 3.71
N GLU A 35 10.28 32.54 3.26
CA GLU A 35 11.65 32.85 2.86
C GLU A 35 11.68 33.84 1.69
N ARG A 36 10.84 33.64 0.68
CA ARG A 36 10.75 34.52 -0.48
C ARG A 36 10.30 35.92 -0.06
N GLU A 37 9.27 36.03 0.78
CA GLU A 37 8.79 37.33 1.28
C GLU A 37 9.86 38.05 2.11
N ARG A 38 10.59 37.30 2.95
CA ARG A 38 11.69 37.84 3.77
C ARG A 38 12.80 38.42 2.89
N ILE A 39 13.29 37.62 1.95
CA ILE A 39 14.34 38.03 1.01
C ILE A 39 13.85 39.18 0.12
N ALA A 40 12.61 39.14 -0.37
CA ALA A 40 12.02 40.21 -1.17
C ALA A 40 11.93 41.53 -0.38
N LYS A 41 11.56 41.47 0.90
CA LYS A 41 11.52 42.63 1.79
C LYS A 41 12.91 43.22 2.01
N GLU A 42 13.91 42.39 2.28
CA GLU A 42 15.31 42.82 2.44
C GLU A 42 15.88 43.50 1.19
N ASN A 43 15.42 43.09 0.01
CA ASN A 43 15.86 43.64 -1.28
C ASN A 43 14.94 44.73 -1.85
N GLY A 44 13.91 45.18 -1.10
CA GLY A 44 12.98 46.22 -1.55
C GLY A 44 12.09 45.80 -2.74
N MET A 45 11.82 44.51 -2.89
CA MET A 45 11.08 43.90 -4.00
C MET A 45 9.74 43.29 -3.61
N LEU A 46 9.27 43.52 -2.37
CA LEU A 46 8.06 42.87 -1.84
C LEU A 46 6.83 43.08 -2.76
N ASP A 47 6.61 44.31 -3.23
CA ASP A 47 5.46 44.63 -4.10
C ASP A 47 5.47 43.87 -5.43
N ARG A 48 6.65 43.47 -5.94
CA ARG A 48 6.79 42.72 -7.20
C ARG A 48 6.52 41.23 -7.04
N ILE A 49 6.60 40.71 -5.81
CA ILE A 49 6.59 39.27 -5.52
C ILE A 49 5.36 38.85 -4.71
N ALA A 50 4.83 39.71 -3.83
CA ALA A 50 3.74 39.39 -2.91
C ALA A 50 2.44 38.89 -3.58
N TYR A 51 2.23 39.20 -4.85
CA TYR A 51 1.05 38.79 -5.62
C TYR A 51 1.31 37.66 -6.62
N ARG A 52 2.55 37.14 -6.69
CA ARG A 52 2.92 36.07 -7.62
C ARG A 52 2.51 34.71 -7.05
N THR A 53 1.64 34.01 -7.76
CA THR A 53 1.17 32.64 -7.39
C THR A 53 1.77 31.55 -8.27
N ASP A 54 2.63 31.92 -9.22
CA ASP A 54 3.24 31.06 -10.24
C ASP A 54 4.69 30.66 -9.91
N LEU A 55 5.19 31.05 -8.74
CA LEU A 55 6.59 30.83 -8.33
C LEU A 55 6.79 29.56 -7.50
N GLU A 56 5.73 29.05 -6.90
CA GLU A 56 5.74 27.80 -6.15
C GLU A 56 4.41 27.07 -6.29
N TYR A 57 4.47 25.74 -6.24
CA TYR A 57 3.28 24.92 -6.12
C TYR A 57 3.56 23.71 -5.23
N ARG A 58 2.49 23.21 -4.63
CA ARG A 58 2.46 21.96 -3.88
C ARG A 58 1.38 21.08 -4.45
N TYR A 59 1.72 19.83 -4.73
CA TYR A 59 0.75 18.82 -5.10
C TYR A 59 0.98 17.55 -4.27
N MET A 60 -0.08 16.78 -4.13
CA MET A 60 -0.04 15.48 -3.48
C MET A 60 -0.75 14.51 -4.40
N ILE A 61 -0.06 13.44 -4.79
CA ILE A 61 -0.70 12.31 -5.44
C ILE A 61 -1.04 11.33 -4.33
N PRO A 62 -2.31 11.30 -3.86
CA PRO A 62 -2.72 10.28 -2.93
C PRO A 62 -2.57 8.92 -3.62
N GLY A 63 -1.86 8.01 -2.96
CA GLY A 63 -1.97 6.58 -3.25
C GLY A 63 -3.42 6.12 -3.18
N LEU A 64 -3.77 5.12 -3.98
CA LEU A 64 -5.13 4.57 -4.05
C LEU A 64 -5.60 3.91 -2.73
N ALA A 65 -4.69 3.65 -1.77
CA ALA A 65 -5.03 3.06 -0.47
C ALA A 65 -5.11 4.13 0.65
N GLN A 66 -6.17 4.04 1.47
CA GLN A 66 -6.44 5.00 2.54
C GLN A 66 -5.47 4.89 3.74
N ARG A 67 -4.87 3.71 3.97
CA ARG A 67 -3.79 3.44 4.93
C ARG A 67 -2.82 2.44 4.31
N ASN A 68 -1.52 2.64 4.53
CA ASN A 68 -0.44 1.76 4.06
C ASN A 68 -0.14 1.78 2.55
N GLY A 69 -0.81 2.60 1.74
CA GLY A 69 -0.43 2.80 0.33
C GLY A 69 0.72 3.78 0.16
N SER A 70 1.54 3.58 -0.88
CA SER A 70 2.54 4.57 -1.29
C SER A 70 1.83 5.85 -1.74
N VAL A 71 2.14 6.96 -1.08
CA VAL A 71 1.68 8.31 -1.36
C VAL A 71 2.92 9.16 -1.58
N TYR A 72 2.90 10.09 -2.51
CA TYR A 72 3.91 11.13 -2.50
C TYR A 72 3.29 12.50 -2.59
N SER A 73 3.90 13.41 -1.85
CA SER A 73 3.68 14.84 -2.02
C SER A 73 4.94 15.47 -2.58
N ALA A 74 4.78 16.62 -3.18
CA ALA A 74 5.84 17.28 -3.89
C ALA A 74 5.65 18.79 -3.79
N VAL A 75 6.78 19.48 -3.63
CA VAL A 75 6.87 20.93 -3.61
C VAL A 75 7.89 21.31 -4.67
N ALA A 76 7.54 22.22 -5.56
CA ALA A 76 8.51 22.78 -6.48
C ALA A 76 8.35 24.28 -6.60
N PHE A 77 9.48 24.97 -6.65
CA PHE A 77 9.55 26.41 -6.50
C PHE A 77 10.75 26.99 -7.23
N VAL A 78 10.58 28.18 -7.79
CA VAL A 78 11.70 29.02 -8.24
C VAL A 78 12.52 29.41 -7.02
N SER A 79 13.84 29.37 -7.10
CA SER A 79 14.73 29.79 -6.01
C SER A 79 14.28 31.14 -5.43
N PRO A 80 14.14 31.29 -4.10
CA PRO A 80 13.90 32.57 -3.44
C PRO A 80 15.00 33.61 -3.71
N LEU A 81 16.17 33.18 -4.17
CA LEU A 81 17.31 34.01 -4.52
C LEU A 81 17.25 34.57 -5.96
N GLU A 82 16.23 34.20 -6.75
CA GLU A 82 16.05 34.68 -8.14
C GLU A 82 15.12 35.89 -8.16
N PHE A 83 15.64 37.01 -8.66
CA PHE A 83 14.91 38.29 -8.71
C PHE A 83 14.56 38.74 -10.14
N GLU A 84 15.32 38.28 -11.13
CA GLU A 84 15.05 38.52 -12.54
C GLU A 84 14.02 37.51 -13.05
N LEU A 85 12.77 37.73 -12.65
CA LEU A 85 11.65 36.84 -12.98
C LEU A 85 10.98 37.30 -14.29
N PRO A 86 10.64 36.36 -15.19
CA PRO A 86 9.78 36.66 -16.32
C PRO A 86 8.37 37.04 -15.83
N GLU A 87 7.60 37.67 -16.71
CA GLU A 87 6.20 38.06 -16.45
C GLU A 87 5.35 36.87 -15.99
N ARG A 88 5.64 35.67 -16.51
CA ARG A 88 4.99 34.43 -16.12
C ARG A 88 5.99 33.28 -16.06
N VAL A 89 5.91 32.49 -14.99
CA VAL A 89 6.63 31.23 -14.82
C VAL A 89 5.66 30.07 -14.99
N VAL A 90 6.10 29.00 -15.65
CA VAL A 90 5.35 27.75 -15.76
C VAL A 90 6.22 26.63 -15.21
N ILE A 91 5.80 26.06 -14.08
CA ILE A 91 6.45 24.90 -13.50
C ILE A 91 5.61 23.67 -13.82
N ALA A 92 6.23 22.66 -14.45
CA ALA A 92 5.54 21.42 -14.80
C ALA A 92 5.12 20.68 -13.54
N GLU A 93 3.83 20.35 -13.41
CA GLU A 93 3.27 19.75 -12.20
C GLU A 93 3.92 18.39 -11.87
N ARG A 94 4.24 17.58 -12.90
CA ARG A 94 4.88 16.26 -12.72
C ARG A 94 6.39 16.32 -12.84
N PHE A 95 7.06 15.59 -11.96
CA PHE A 95 8.48 15.31 -12.10
C PHE A 95 8.76 14.43 -13.31
N HIS A 96 9.82 14.76 -14.03
CA HIS A 96 10.40 13.93 -15.08
C HIS A 96 11.64 13.21 -14.52
N THR A 97 12.15 12.23 -15.26
CA THR A 97 13.37 11.51 -14.92
C THR A 97 14.52 12.49 -14.64
N ALA A 98 15.29 12.23 -13.58
CA ALA A 98 16.43 13.04 -13.13
C ALA A 98 16.12 14.53 -12.92
N SER A 99 14.98 14.85 -12.29
CA SER A 99 14.55 16.24 -12.06
C SER A 99 14.45 16.65 -10.60
N VAL A 100 14.35 15.70 -9.67
CA VAL A 100 14.20 15.96 -8.23
C VAL A 100 15.55 16.31 -7.60
N ASP A 101 15.61 17.46 -6.94
CA ASP A 101 16.80 17.98 -6.24
C ASP A 101 16.91 17.41 -4.82
N VAL A 102 15.78 17.27 -4.13
CA VAL A 102 15.74 16.81 -2.74
C VAL A 102 14.63 15.79 -2.53
N MET A 103 14.94 14.70 -1.84
CA MET A 103 13.95 13.72 -1.37
C MET A 103 13.90 13.75 0.16
N VAL A 104 12.71 13.91 0.73
CA VAL A 104 12.48 13.82 2.18
C VAL A 104 11.54 12.64 2.46
N ALA A 105 12.12 11.48 2.69
CA ALA A 105 11.38 10.23 2.82
C ALA A 105 11.06 9.92 4.29
N GLN A 106 9.79 9.62 4.55
CA GLN A 106 9.34 9.19 5.89
C GLN A 106 9.60 7.70 6.17
N GLU A 107 9.99 6.95 5.13
CA GLU A 107 10.20 5.50 5.18
C GLU A 107 11.25 5.10 4.12
N LEU A 108 12.11 4.16 4.48
CA LEU A 108 13.29 3.76 3.70
C LEU A 108 12.96 2.99 2.41
N ALA A 109 12.03 2.03 2.46
CA ALA A 109 11.65 1.25 1.29
C ALA A 109 10.89 2.11 0.26
N GLU A 110 10.08 3.08 0.71
CA GLU A 110 9.53 4.09 -0.20
C GLU A 110 10.64 4.96 -0.82
N ALA A 111 11.65 5.36 -0.04
CA ALA A 111 12.79 6.09 -0.58
C ALA A 111 13.49 5.31 -1.70
N VAL A 112 13.78 4.02 -1.48
CA VAL A 112 14.40 3.13 -2.48
C VAL A 112 13.52 3.00 -3.73
N ARG A 113 12.20 2.84 -3.55
CA ARG A 113 11.25 2.70 -4.65
C ARG A 113 11.27 3.94 -5.56
N PHE A 114 11.16 5.13 -4.98
CA PHE A 114 11.17 6.38 -5.75
C PHE A 114 12.55 6.72 -6.34
N ALA A 115 13.63 6.30 -5.68
CA ALA A 115 14.96 6.38 -6.26
C ALA A 115 15.09 5.44 -7.48
N GLY A 116 14.52 4.22 -7.40
CA GLY A 116 14.47 3.25 -8.50
C GLY A 116 13.63 3.71 -9.70
N ASP A 117 12.60 4.54 -9.49
CA ASP A 117 11.80 5.17 -10.55
C ASP A 117 12.61 6.21 -11.37
N GLY A 118 13.87 6.49 -10.99
CA GLY A 118 14.80 7.35 -11.74
C GLY A 118 14.47 8.84 -11.69
N LEU A 119 13.68 9.29 -10.71
CA LEU A 119 13.25 10.69 -10.61
C LEU A 119 14.32 11.63 -10.03
N LEU A 120 15.25 11.08 -9.24
CA LEU A 120 16.28 11.83 -8.53
C LEU A 120 17.43 12.23 -9.47
N LYS A 121 17.94 13.45 -9.32
CA LYS A 121 19.20 13.85 -9.95
C LYS A 121 20.38 13.12 -9.31
N ALA A 122 21.46 12.93 -10.06
CA ALA A 122 22.68 12.31 -9.53
C ALA A 122 23.33 13.14 -8.39
N ASP A 123 23.17 14.46 -8.39
CA ASP A 123 23.63 15.38 -7.35
C ASP A 123 22.55 15.69 -6.29
N SER A 124 21.45 14.93 -6.28
CA SER A 124 20.34 15.15 -5.34
C SER A 124 20.72 14.84 -3.89
N THR A 125 20.00 15.46 -2.95
CA THR A 125 20.09 15.15 -1.51
C THR A 125 18.89 14.32 -1.07
N ALA A 126 19.12 13.20 -0.42
CA ALA A 126 18.07 12.39 0.21
C ALA A 126 18.18 12.46 1.73
N ILE A 127 17.14 12.95 2.38
CA ILE A 127 16.93 12.89 3.83
C ILE A 127 15.91 11.80 4.09
N VAL A 128 16.31 10.75 4.80
CA VAL A 128 15.51 9.54 4.89
C VAL A 128 15.35 9.14 6.34
N ASN A 129 14.10 8.94 6.76
CA ASN A 129 13.82 8.27 8.01
C ASN A 129 14.20 6.79 7.90
N GLU A 130 15.25 6.38 8.60
CA GLU A 130 15.73 4.99 8.63
C GLU A 130 14.84 4.09 9.50
N HIS A 131 13.93 4.68 10.29
CA HIS A 131 13.01 3.89 11.10
C HIS A 131 12.15 2.98 10.22
N ARG A 132 12.19 1.68 10.54
CA ARG A 132 11.57 0.68 9.69
C ARG A 132 10.08 0.55 9.93
N PHE A 133 9.29 1.13 9.03
CA PHE A 133 7.87 0.82 8.91
C PHE A 133 7.65 -0.10 7.72
N LEU A 134 7.45 -1.41 7.99
CA LEU A 134 7.22 -2.38 6.92
C LEU A 134 6.14 -1.87 5.94
N THR A 135 6.55 -1.60 4.71
CA THR A 135 5.67 -1.14 3.64
C THR A 135 4.64 -2.22 3.32
N THR A 136 3.57 -1.86 2.60
CA THR A 136 2.59 -2.88 2.16
C THR A 136 3.24 -3.99 1.34
N VAL A 137 4.34 -3.68 0.63
CA VAL A 137 5.13 -4.62 -0.18
C VAL A 137 6.00 -5.53 0.71
N GLU A 138 6.66 -4.99 1.73
CA GLU A 138 7.45 -5.79 2.68
C GLU A 138 6.58 -6.64 3.63
N LYS A 139 5.34 -6.23 3.90
CA LYS A 139 4.34 -7.01 4.64
C LYS A 139 3.76 -8.17 3.82
N MET A 140 4.21 -8.38 2.57
CA MET A 140 3.76 -9.50 1.74
C MET A 140 4.52 -10.78 2.15
N PRO A 141 3.83 -11.90 2.43
CA PRO A 141 4.47 -13.16 2.85
C PRO A 141 5.56 -13.71 1.92
N ILE A 142 5.59 -13.32 0.64
CA ILE A 142 6.63 -13.76 -0.32
C ILE A 142 7.93 -12.94 -0.23
N THR A 143 7.93 -11.76 0.36
CA THR A 143 9.13 -10.96 0.63
C THR A 143 9.84 -11.50 1.88
N LYS A 144 10.08 -12.83 1.92
CA LYS A 144 10.96 -13.44 2.93
C LYS A 144 12.42 -13.00 2.76
N ASN A 145 12.78 -12.50 1.58
CA ASN A 145 13.99 -11.71 1.37
C ASN A 145 13.64 -10.23 1.44
N LEU A 146 13.39 -9.76 2.67
CA LEU A 146 13.43 -8.33 2.95
C LEU A 146 14.79 -7.84 2.47
N ILE A 147 14.84 -6.85 1.56
CA ILE A 147 16.10 -6.18 1.24
C ILE A 147 16.61 -5.62 2.58
N PRO A 148 17.76 -6.07 3.09
CA PRO A 148 18.30 -5.58 4.35
C PRO A 148 18.37 -4.05 4.36
N VAL A 149 18.12 -3.43 5.52
CA VAL A 149 18.20 -1.97 5.68
C VAL A 149 19.52 -1.43 5.14
N ASP A 150 20.63 -2.13 5.42
CA ASP A 150 21.96 -1.76 4.92
C ASP A 150 22.06 -1.81 3.38
N GLU A 151 21.40 -2.77 2.73
CA GLU A 151 21.36 -2.85 1.27
C GLU A 151 20.50 -1.72 0.68
N GLN A 152 19.37 -1.39 1.30
CA GLN A 152 18.52 -0.27 0.92
C GLN A 152 19.27 1.07 1.03
N ILE A 153 19.96 1.29 2.15
CA ILE A 153 20.82 2.46 2.38
C ILE A 153 21.96 2.49 1.35
N ALA A 154 22.61 1.35 1.08
CA ALA A 154 23.69 1.26 0.09
C ALA A 154 23.21 1.53 -1.34
N VAL A 155 21.99 1.17 -1.69
CA VAL A 155 21.36 1.55 -2.96
C VAL A 155 21.13 3.06 -2.99
N LEU A 156 20.53 3.65 -1.96
CA LEU A 156 20.28 5.09 -1.90
C LEU A 156 21.57 5.90 -1.99
N LYS A 157 22.60 5.56 -1.21
CA LYS A 157 23.92 6.20 -1.25
C LYS A 157 24.59 6.14 -2.63
N ARG A 158 24.23 5.17 -3.48
CA ARG A 158 24.74 5.05 -4.87
C ARG A 158 23.92 5.89 -5.86
N LEU A 159 22.65 6.16 -5.57
CA LEU A 159 21.72 6.84 -6.48
C LEU A 159 21.64 8.35 -6.26
N VAL A 160 22.08 8.85 -5.10
CA VAL A 160 21.97 10.26 -4.71
C VAL A 160 23.35 10.84 -4.38
N GLY A 161 23.53 12.14 -4.60
CA GLY A 161 24.79 12.82 -4.34
C GLY A 161 25.08 12.96 -2.86
N ARG A 162 24.04 13.12 -2.04
CA ARG A 162 24.16 13.21 -0.58
C ARG A 162 23.05 12.47 0.12
N TYR A 163 23.40 11.51 0.98
CA TYR A 163 22.47 10.74 1.80
C TYR A 163 22.57 11.16 3.27
N LEU A 164 21.45 11.54 3.87
CA LEU A 164 21.32 11.90 5.28
C LEU A 164 20.24 10.99 5.91
N GLY A 165 20.68 9.88 6.48
CA GLY A 165 19.82 8.93 7.18
C GLY A 165 19.68 9.28 8.66
N ILE A 166 18.46 9.14 9.18
CA ILE A 166 18.12 9.44 10.58
C ILE A 166 16.98 8.53 11.03
N ASP A 167 17.11 7.85 12.18
CA ASP A 167 15.95 7.23 12.82
C ASP A 167 15.16 8.29 13.60
N ALA A 168 14.29 9.01 12.89
CA ALA A 168 13.55 10.13 13.45
C ALA A 168 12.50 9.69 14.48
N HIS A 169 12.10 8.42 14.44
CA HIS A 169 11.16 7.85 15.39
C HIS A 169 11.83 7.59 16.74
N GLU A 170 12.94 6.86 16.74
CA GLU A 170 13.73 6.60 17.95
C GLU A 170 14.29 7.90 18.52
N LEU A 171 14.69 8.84 17.65
CA LEU A 171 15.16 10.14 18.11
C LEU A 171 14.07 10.93 18.84
N ALA A 172 12.80 10.84 18.41
CA ALA A 172 11.68 11.44 19.12
C ALA A 172 11.49 10.79 20.51
N LEU A 173 11.50 9.45 20.56
CA LEU A 173 11.34 8.70 21.81
C LEU A 173 12.46 9.00 22.82
N ALA A 174 13.70 9.06 22.36
CA ALA A 174 14.88 9.37 23.18
C ALA A 174 14.81 10.76 23.84
N HIS A 175 14.06 11.70 23.24
CA HIS A 175 13.82 13.03 23.79
C HIS A 175 12.49 13.14 24.55
N GLY A 176 11.83 12.02 24.85
CA GLY A 176 10.56 11.99 25.59
C GLY A 176 9.36 12.46 24.77
N MET A 177 9.49 12.52 23.43
CA MET A 177 8.45 12.97 22.52
C MET A 177 7.69 11.80 21.90
N LYS A 178 6.49 12.08 21.38
CA LYS A 178 5.70 11.08 20.65
C LYS A 178 6.27 10.84 19.24
N PRO A 179 6.20 9.62 18.70
CA PRO A 179 6.67 9.32 17.34
C PRO A 179 6.05 10.15 16.21
N VAL A 180 4.88 10.74 16.43
CA VAL A 180 4.24 11.64 15.45
C VAL A 180 5.11 12.86 15.09
N TYR A 181 6.05 13.25 15.96
CA TYR A 181 6.97 14.36 15.75
C TYR A 181 8.18 14.00 14.86
N ALA A 182 8.32 12.73 14.44
CA ALA A 182 9.35 12.31 13.48
C ALA A 182 9.33 13.14 12.19
N ASN A 183 8.14 13.56 11.74
CA ASN A 183 7.98 14.41 10.56
C ASN A 183 8.66 15.77 10.71
N THR A 184 8.57 16.34 11.90
CA THR A 184 9.12 17.66 12.20
C THR A 184 10.61 17.58 12.48
N ILE A 185 11.07 16.46 13.03
CA ILE A 185 12.49 16.11 13.08
C ILE A 185 13.09 16.04 11.66
N LEU A 186 12.41 15.41 10.69
CA LEU A 186 12.87 15.38 9.29
C LEU A 186 12.91 16.77 8.64
N LEU A 187 11.97 17.67 8.98
CA LEU A 187 12.02 19.08 8.55
C LEU A 187 13.24 19.80 9.14
N GLY A 188 13.56 19.55 10.41
CA GLY A 188 14.79 20.02 11.05
C GLY A 188 16.05 19.53 10.35
N ALA A 189 16.08 18.24 10.01
CA ALA A 189 17.16 17.61 9.26
C ALA A 189 17.33 18.25 7.86
N LEU A 190 16.22 18.52 7.17
CA LEU A 190 16.21 19.24 5.89
C LEU A 190 16.81 20.64 6.00
N ALA A 191 16.39 21.43 6.99
CA ALA A 191 16.92 22.77 7.19
C ALA A 191 18.44 22.76 7.50
N ALA A 192 18.92 21.79 8.30
CA ALA A 192 20.34 21.65 8.61
C ALA A 192 21.17 21.13 7.42
N SER A 193 20.56 20.41 6.48
CA SER A 193 21.26 19.88 5.30
C SER A 193 21.77 20.97 4.36
N ASN A 194 21.15 22.16 4.40
CA ASN A 194 21.37 23.26 3.46
C ASN A 194 21.15 22.86 1.98
N ALA A 195 20.33 21.84 1.73
CA ALA A 195 19.99 21.37 0.38
C ALA A 195 19.03 22.31 -0.36
N LEU A 196 18.34 23.19 0.37
CA LEU A 196 17.41 24.18 -0.16
C LEU A 196 17.83 25.58 0.32
N PRO A 197 17.63 26.63 -0.49
CA PRO A 197 17.91 28.02 -0.12
C PRO A 197 16.77 28.57 0.76
N ILE A 198 16.57 27.96 1.92
CA ILE A 198 15.54 28.31 2.89
C ILE A 198 16.21 28.39 4.26
N SER A 199 16.16 29.56 4.88
CA SER A 199 16.70 29.76 6.21
C SER A 199 15.97 28.91 7.26
N LYS A 200 16.70 28.55 8.32
CA LYS A 200 16.15 27.86 9.49
C LYS A 200 14.93 28.59 10.06
N ASP A 201 15.00 29.91 10.14
CA ASP A 201 13.95 30.72 10.75
C ASP A 201 12.66 30.69 9.92
N SER A 202 12.73 30.56 8.58
CA SER A 202 11.53 30.41 7.75
C SER A 202 10.81 29.08 7.97
N TYR A 203 11.55 28.01 8.31
CA TYR A 203 10.90 26.77 8.75
C TYR A 203 10.23 26.90 10.10
N ILE A 204 10.85 27.61 11.05
CA ILE A 204 10.27 27.84 12.38
C ILE A 204 8.99 28.67 12.26
N ASP A 205 9.03 29.78 11.52
CA ASP A 205 7.86 30.62 11.26
C ASP A 205 6.73 29.81 10.60
N ALA A 206 7.06 28.94 9.63
CA ALA A 206 6.07 28.07 9.00
C ALA A 206 5.43 27.05 9.96
N ILE A 207 6.18 26.57 10.96
CA ILE A 207 5.67 25.70 12.02
C ILE A 207 4.75 26.48 12.96
N GLU A 208 5.14 27.71 13.32
CA GLU A 208 4.34 28.62 14.15
C GLU A 208 3.03 29.04 13.48
N GLU A 209 3.01 29.23 12.17
CA GLU A 209 1.77 29.47 11.42
C GLU A 209 0.85 28.26 11.39
N ARG A 210 1.41 27.05 11.38
CA ARG A 210 0.64 25.80 11.16
C ARG A 210 0.04 25.23 12.43
N PHE A 211 0.72 25.39 13.56
CA PHE A 211 0.36 24.78 14.85
C PHE A 211 0.16 25.85 15.91
N SER A 212 -0.57 25.53 16.99
CA SER A 212 -0.78 26.46 18.10
C SER A 212 -0.71 25.79 19.46
N GLY A 213 -0.43 26.58 20.50
CA GLY A 213 -0.30 26.12 21.88
C GLY A 213 0.79 25.05 22.04
N LYS A 214 0.58 24.11 22.96
CA LYS A 214 1.58 23.07 23.28
C LYS A 214 2.04 22.24 22.06
N VAL A 215 1.15 22.01 21.09
CA VAL A 215 1.51 21.26 19.88
C VAL A 215 2.52 22.03 19.03
N MET A 216 2.45 23.37 19.01
CA MET A 216 3.45 24.22 18.35
C MET A 216 4.80 24.09 19.06
N ASP A 217 4.82 24.23 20.39
CA ASP A 217 6.04 24.15 21.19
C ASP A 217 6.76 22.80 20.99
N ASP A 218 6.01 21.70 21.06
CA ASP A 218 6.53 20.35 20.82
C ASP A 218 7.06 20.21 19.37
N ASN A 219 6.41 20.81 18.36
CA ASN A 219 6.92 20.77 16.99
C ASN A 219 8.20 21.60 16.82
N ILE A 220 8.31 22.77 17.45
CA ILE A 220 9.53 23.58 17.41
C ILE A 220 10.68 22.85 18.08
N GLU A 221 10.43 22.19 19.21
CA GLU A 221 11.44 21.37 19.89
C GLU A 221 11.88 20.19 19.00
N ALA A 222 10.93 19.46 18.40
CA ALA A 222 11.21 18.38 17.46
C ALA A 222 12.04 18.85 16.25
N PHE A 223 11.72 20.02 15.69
CA PHE A 223 12.50 20.63 14.61
C PHE A 223 13.94 20.91 15.05
N LYS A 224 14.12 21.50 16.24
CA LYS A 224 15.45 21.79 16.81
C LYS A 224 16.26 20.51 17.04
N ILE A 225 15.62 19.42 17.48
CA ILE A 225 16.26 18.11 17.66
C ILE A 225 16.81 17.60 16.33
N GLY A 226 15.98 17.54 15.28
CA GLY A 226 16.40 17.09 13.96
C GLY A 226 17.51 17.96 13.35
N TYR A 227 17.39 19.28 13.49
CA TYR A 227 18.41 20.23 13.04
C TYR A 227 19.76 19.98 13.74
N LYS A 228 19.74 19.86 15.07
CA LYS A 228 20.94 19.64 15.88
C LYS A 228 21.59 18.30 15.56
N HIS A 229 20.80 17.24 15.35
CA HIS A 229 21.29 15.90 15.03
C HIS A 229 22.10 15.90 13.72
N ILE A 230 21.57 16.48 12.64
CA ILE A 230 22.30 16.58 11.37
C ILE A 230 23.52 17.50 11.51
N MET A 231 23.43 18.62 12.22
CA MET A 231 24.60 19.48 12.43
C MET A 231 25.73 18.75 13.16
N MET A 232 25.41 17.94 14.18
CA MET A 232 26.40 17.09 14.86
C MET A 232 26.97 16.04 13.91
N MET A 233 26.12 15.34 13.14
CA MET A 233 26.56 14.34 12.17
C MET A 233 27.54 14.93 11.15
N LEU A 234 27.27 16.14 10.62
CA LEU A 234 28.16 16.80 9.66
C LEU A 234 29.48 17.28 10.30
N LEU A 235 29.45 17.66 11.57
CA LEU A 235 30.66 17.95 12.36
C LEU A 235 31.46 16.67 12.67
N GLU A 236 30.81 15.52 12.84
CA GLU A 236 31.46 14.23 13.03
C GLU A 236 32.05 13.69 11.72
N ASP A 237 31.34 13.83 10.60
CA ASP A 237 31.80 13.36 9.29
C ASP A 237 33.00 14.18 8.78
N SER A 238 33.00 15.50 9.01
CA SER A 238 34.19 16.34 8.76
C SER A 238 35.40 15.95 9.63
N ASN A 239 35.17 15.38 10.82
CA ASN A 239 36.24 14.83 11.67
C ASN A 239 36.60 13.37 11.33
N ARG A 240 35.68 12.60 10.71
CA ARG A 240 35.88 11.21 10.26
C ARG A 240 36.63 11.12 8.92
N ASP A 241 36.53 12.10 8.03
CA ASP A 241 37.36 12.15 6.82
C ASP A 241 38.86 12.25 7.14
N ALA A 242 39.22 12.70 8.35
CA ALA A 242 40.59 12.65 8.88
C ALA A 242 40.96 11.30 9.54
N GLY A 243 40.01 10.40 9.78
CA GLY A 243 40.18 9.21 10.64
C GLY A 243 39.67 7.86 10.11
N VAL A 244 38.89 7.80 9.02
CA VAL A 244 38.19 6.58 8.57
C VAL A 244 38.91 5.87 7.41
N MET A 245 40.25 5.85 7.47
CA MET A 245 41.08 4.85 6.77
C MET A 245 41.22 3.55 7.58
N MET A 246 40.67 3.48 8.80
CA MET A 246 40.73 2.32 9.68
C MET A 246 39.35 1.99 10.27
N MET A 247 39.03 0.69 10.33
CA MET A 247 37.89 0.09 11.06
C MET A 247 36.55 -0.07 10.34
N ARG A 248 36.59 -0.77 9.21
CA ARG A 248 35.47 -1.61 8.73
C ARG A 248 35.59 -3.00 9.38
N LYS A 249 34.84 -3.29 10.46
CA LYS A 249 34.30 -4.63 10.74
C LYS A 249 33.49 -4.67 12.04
N LYS A 250 32.34 -5.35 11.93
CA LYS A 250 31.70 -6.19 12.97
C LYS A 250 30.64 -5.50 13.85
N ARG A 251 29.35 -5.67 13.52
CA ARG A 251 28.46 -6.62 14.22
C ARG A 251 27.03 -6.60 13.67
N GLU A 252 26.54 -7.80 13.36
CA GLU A 252 25.16 -8.19 13.05
C GLU A 252 24.44 -8.71 14.32
N VAL A 253 23.12 -8.89 14.15
CA VAL A 253 22.15 -9.80 14.83
C VAL A 253 21.46 -9.27 16.11
N THR A 254 20.15 -8.96 16.02
CA THR A 254 18.98 -9.82 16.36
C THR A 254 17.67 -9.06 16.12
N ALA A 255 16.69 -9.69 15.48
CA ALA A 255 15.38 -9.15 15.12
C ALA A 255 14.28 -9.75 16.01
N ASP A 256 13.32 -8.92 16.45
CA ASP A 256 12.09 -9.37 17.13
C ASP A 256 10.85 -8.95 16.32
N THR A 257 10.00 -9.95 16.07
CA THR A 257 8.71 -9.91 15.39
C THR A 257 7.58 -9.75 16.41
N THR A 258 6.58 -8.91 16.12
CA THR A 258 5.27 -9.00 16.80
C THR A 258 4.17 -9.27 15.76
N ASP A 259 3.70 -10.51 15.78
CA ASP A 259 2.83 -11.16 14.80
C ASP A 259 1.37 -11.20 15.33
N ILE A 260 0.34 -11.34 14.48
CA ILE A 260 -1.09 -11.32 14.89
C ILE A 260 -1.42 -12.40 15.95
N THR A 261 -0.55 -13.40 16.05
CA THR A 261 -0.53 -14.42 17.10
C THR A 261 -0.42 -13.85 18.52
N GLU A 262 0.18 -12.68 18.70
CA GLU A 262 0.42 -12.05 20.01
C GLU A 262 -0.76 -11.23 20.54
N GLN A 263 -1.69 -10.78 19.68
CA GLN A 263 -2.86 -10.03 20.14
C GLN A 263 -3.81 -10.95 20.93
N SER A 264 -4.30 -10.46 22.06
CA SER A 264 -5.27 -11.19 22.88
C SER A 264 -6.62 -11.30 22.15
N MET A 265 -7.38 -12.37 22.40
CA MET A 265 -8.72 -12.53 21.80
C MET A 265 -9.66 -11.38 22.19
N GLU A 266 -9.51 -10.86 23.42
CA GLU A 266 -10.32 -9.73 23.92
C GLU A 266 -10.03 -8.42 23.17
N GLU A 267 -8.78 -8.16 22.79
CA GLU A 267 -8.42 -7.01 21.97
C GLU A 267 -9.07 -7.08 20.58
N ILE A 268 -9.05 -8.26 19.95
CA ILE A 268 -9.68 -8.48 18.64
C ILE A 268 -11.20 -8.26 18.75
N LEU A 269 -11.83 -8.84 19.77
CA LEU A 269 -13.27 -8.72 20.01
C LEU A 269 -13.69 -7.27 20.27
N SER A 270 -12.98 -6.55 21.14
CA SER A 270 -13.31 -5.15 21.47
C SER A 270 -13.13 -4.23 20.26
N ARG A 271 -12.05 -4.40 19.49
CA ARG A 271 -11.79 -3.65 18.26
C ARG A 271 -12.87 -3.89 17.21
N ASN A 272 -13.22 -5.14 16.96
CA ASN A 272 -14.19 -5.49 15.93
C ASN A 272 -15.63 -5.19 16.36
N HIS A 273 -15.97 -5.33 17.64
CA HIS A 273 -17.24 -4.85 18.19
C HIS A 273 -17.41 -3.36 17.92
N ARG A 274 -16.41 -2.54 18.22
CA ARG A 274 -16.44 -1.08 17.96
C ARG A 274 -16.63 -0.78 16.46
N ARG A 275 -15.91 -1.48 15.58
CA ARG A 275 -16.04 -1.31 14.11
C ARG A 275 -17.43 -1.67 13.60
N VAL A 276 -17.95 -2.82 14.00
CA VAL A 276 -19.30 -3.27 13.60
C VAL A 276 -20.37 -2.35 14.20
N MET A 277 -20.20 -1.90 15.44
CA MET A 277 -21.13 -0.96 16.09
C MET A 277 -21.24 0.36 15.32
N LEU A 278 -20.11 0.94 14.91
CA LEU A 278 -20.07 2.22 14.18
C LEU A 278 -20.61 2.10 12.75
N SER A 279 -20.55 0.91 12.14
CA SER A 279 -20.93 0.70 10.74
C SER A 279 -22.35 0.14 10.56
N ARG A 280 -22.77 -0.77 11.45
CA ARG A 280 -24.02 -1.55 11.34
C ARG A 280 -24.92 -1.45 12.57
N GLY A 281 -24.42 -0.92 13.67
CA GLY A 281 -25.17 -0.69 14.91
C GLY A 281 -24.97 -1.76 15.97
N LYS A 282 -25.51 -1.50 17.16
CA LYS A 282 -25.28 -2.29 18.37
C LYS A 282 -25.71 -3.75 18.24
N ARG A 283 -26.88 -4.01 17.65
CA ARG A 283 -27.43 -5.38 17.49
C ARG A 283 -26.47 -6.31 16.74
N ASP A 284 -25.83 -5.82 15.67
CA ASP A 284 -24.90 -6.61 14.87
C ASP A 284 -23.56 -6.78 15.58
N ALA A 285 -23.09 -5.78 16.32
CA ALA A 285 -21.87 -5.87 17.12
C ALA A 285 -22.00 -6.90 18.25
N ASP A 286 -23.15 -6.91 18.94
CA ASP A 286 -23.41 -7.87 20.02
C ASP A 286 -23.56 -9.30 19.46
N ARG A 287 -24.23 -9.45 18.30
CA ARG A 287 -24.33 -10.74 17.59
C ARG A 287 -22.95 -11.28 17.16
N TYR A 288 -22.02 -10.40 16.76
CA TYR A 288 -20.64 -10.76 16.46
C TYR A 288 -19.92 -11.36 17.67
N VAL A 289 -19.96 -10.68 18.81
CA VAL A 289 -19.30 -11.16 20.03
C VAL A 289 -19.89 -12.50 20.48
N GLU A 290 -21.21 -12.63 20.44
CA GLU A 290 -21.92 -13.87 20.79
C GLU A 290 -21.50 -15.04 19.88
N LEU A 291 -21.36 -14.82 18.58
CA LEU A 291 -20.92 -15.85 17.64
C LEU A 291 -19.51 -16.35 17.94
N ILE A 292 -18.55 -15.45 18.19
CA ILE A 292 -17.16 -15.84 18.47
C ILE A 292 -17.04 -16.54 19.83
N LYS A 293 -17.80 -16.09 20.84
CA LYS A 293 -17.87 -16.77 22.14
C LYS A 293 -18.40 -18.19 22.01
N ARG A 294 -19.46 -18.41 21.22
CA ARG A 294 -20.00 -19.75 20.94
C ARG A 294 -18.99 -20.63 20.21
N LEU A 295 -18.28 -20.09 19.22
CA LEU A 295 -17.24 -20.82 18.50
C LEU A 295 -16.09 -21.25 19.43
N SER A 296 -15.69 -20.37 20.36
CA SER A 296 -14.64 -20.67 21.35
C SER A 296 -15.13 -21.69 22.38
N ALA A 297 -16.36 -21.56 22.89
CA ALA A 297 -16.94 -22.49 23.87
C ALA A 297 -17.19 -23.90 23.30
N ASN A 298 -17.68 -23.99 22.06
CA ASN A 298 -17.88 -25.27 21.38
C ASN A 298 -16.56 -25.99 21.07
N ASN A 299 -15.46 -25.25 20.98
CA ASN A 299 -14.13 -25.82 20.81
C ASN A 299 -13.65 -26.49 22.11
N ASN A 300 -13.77 -25.78 23.24
CA ASN A 300 -13.33 -26.25 24.56
C ASN A 300 -14.17 -27.44 25.10
N ASN A 301 -15.45 -27.55 24.71
CA ASN A 301 -16.30 -28.66 25.16
C ASN A 301 -16.00 -30.01 24.47
N ASN A 302 -15.25 -30.02 23.36
CA ASN A 302 -14.83 -31.26 22.68
C ASN A 302 -13.53 -31.87 23.25
N ASP A 303 -12.88 -31.20 24.23
CA ASP A 303 -11.60 -31.60 24.82
C ASP A 303 -11.64 -32.88 25.68
N SER A 304 -12.82 -33.45 25.94
CA SER A 304 -12.94 -34.61 26.83
C SER A 304 -12.76 -35.98 26.16
N SER A 305 -12.52 -36.08 24.84
CA SER A 305 -12.35 -37.40 24.20
C SER A 305 -11.45 -37.51 22.96
N ASN A 306 -10.85 -36.44 22.40
CA ASN A 306 -9.86 -36.55 21.32
C ASN A 306 -9.06 -35.25 21.10
N ASN A 307 -7.82 -35.18 21.59
CA ASN A 307 -6.96 -33.99 21.54
C ASN A 307 -6.51 -33.55 20.12
N ASP A 308 -6.57 -34.43 19.11
CA ASP A 308 -6.05 -34.16 17.76
C ASP A 308 -7.02 -33.42 16.81
N ARG A 309 -8.22 -33.03 17.26
CA ARG A 309 -9.28 -32.47 16.38
C ARG A 309 -9.82 -31.09 16.79
N SER A 310 -9.27 -30.49 17.84
CA SER A 310 -9.66 -29.15 18.30
C SER A 310 -9.13 -28.07 17.35
N ILE A 311 -9.92 -27.02 17.13
CA ILE A 311 -9.55 -25.90 16.26
C ILE A 311 -8.51 -25.06 17.01
N PRO A 312 -7.33 -24.75 16.43
CA PRO A 312 -6.34 -23.92 17.11
C PRO A 312 -6.87 -22.51 17.38
N ASP A 313 -6.54 -21.94 18.55
CA ASP A 313 -6.90 -20.57 18.91
C ASP A 313 -6.47 -19.54 17.87
N THR A 314 -5.33 -19.79 17.21
CA THR A 314 -4.82 -18.95 16.12
C THR A 314 -5.80 -18.88 14.94
N LEU A 315 -6.45 -20.00 14.60
CA LEU A 315 -7.47 -20.04 13.54
C LEU A 315 -8.76 -19.34 13.99
N ILE A 316 -9.17 -19.47 15.26
CA ILE A 316 -10.32 -18.74 15.81
C ILE A 316 -10.09 -17.23 15.74
N LYS A 317 -8.89 -16.75 16.09
CA LYS A 317 -8.52 -15.33 15.97
C LYS A 317 -8.62 -14.82 14.52
N ILE A 318 -8.12 -15.59 13.56
CA ILE A 318 -8.21 -15.26 12.11
C ILE A 318 -9.67 -15.21 11.66
N ILE A 319 -10.49 -16.18 12.07
CA ILE A 319 -11.93 -16.22 11.76
C ILE A 319 -12.64 -15.02 12.37
N ALA A 320 -12.34 -14.68 13.62
CA ALA A 320 -12.93 -13.54 14.31
C ALA A 320 -12.62 -12.21 13.61
N GLU A 321 -11.38 -12.03 13.15
CA GLU A 321 -11.01 -10.86 12.35
C GLU A 321 -11.72 -10.84 10.99
N GLY A 322 -11.76 -11.99 10.30
CA GLY A 322 -12.42 -12.12 9.00
C GLY A 322 -13.91 -11.78 9.06
N ILE A 323 -14.65 -12.30 10.05
CA ILE A 323 -16.08 -11.99 10.23
C ILE A 323 -16.28 -10.49 10.50
N GLY A 324 -15.49 -9.91 11.41
CA GLY A 324 -15.60 -8.48 11.74
C GLY A 324 -15.45 -7.59 10.51
N GLN A 325 -14.47 -7.89 9.65
CA GLN A 325 -14.24 -7.17 8.39
C GLN A 325 -15.39 -7.34 7.39
N LEU A 326 -15.92 -8.55 7.22
CA LEU A 326 -16.96 -8.84 6.24
C LEU A 326 -18.35 -8.30 6.66
N VAL A 327 -18.65 -8.31 7.95
CA VAL A 327 -19.88 -7.69 8.50
C VAL A 327 -19.85 -6.18 8.32
N GLU A 328 -18.70 -5.54 8.57
CA GLU A 328 -18.53 -4.10 8.29
C GLU A 328 -18.74 -3.81 6.80
N PHE A 329 -18.12 -4.61 5.94
CA PHE A 329 -18.13 -4.42 4.49
C PHE A 329 -19.51 -4.62 3.87
N GLU A 330 -20.03 -5.85 3.87
CA GLU A 330 -21.29 -6.22 3.19
C GLU A 330 -22.41 -6.59 4.16
N GLY A 331 -22.06 -7.16 5.32
CA GLY A 331 -23.00 -7.57 6.36
C GLY A 331 -23.02 -9.08 6.58
N TRP A 332 -23.98 -9.54 7.38
CA TRP A 332 -24.04 -10.93 7.85
C TRP A 332 -24.12 -11.98 6.76
N HIS A 333 -24.83 -11.75 5.66
CA HIS A 333 -24.91 -12.70 4.56
C HIS A 333 -23.52 -13.10 4.02
N HIS A 334 -22.62 -12.12 3.96
CA HIS A 334 -21.26 -12.31 3.44
C HIS A 334 -20.38 -13.04 4.45
N ALA A 335 -20.52 -12.71 5.74
CA ALA A 335 -19.86 -13.42 6.83
C ALA A 335 -20.35 -14.87 6.96
N ASP A 336 -21.64 -15.14 6.77
CA ASP A 336 -22.22 -16.49 6.79
C ASP A 336 -21.70 -17.33 5.61
N ARG A 337 -21.54 -16.73 4.43
CA ARG A 337 -20.90 -17.37 3.27
C ARG A 337 -19.44 -17.71 3.56
N TYR A 338 -18.67 -16.75 4.06
CA TYR A 338 -17.29 -16.96 4.50
C TYR A 338 -17.18 -18.11 5.50
N MET A 339 -18.01 -18.12 6.53
CA MET A 339 -18.01 -19.17 7.54
C MET A 339 -18.29 -20.55 6.94
N ARG A 340 -19.31 -20.68 6.07
CA ARG A 340 -19.61 -21.95 5.38
C ARG A 340 -18.42 -22.46 4.56
N MET A 341 -17.70 -21.56 3.91
CA MET A 341 -16.54 -21.90 3.08
C MET A 341 -15.34 -22.33 3.93
N VAL A 342 -15.04 -21.59 5.00
CA VAL A 342 -13.97 -21.93 5.94
C VAL A 342 -14.25 -23.25 6.66
N LEU A 343 -15.48 -23.47 7.14
CA LEU A 343 -15.86 -24.73 7.78
C LEU A 343 -15.69 -25.94 6.85
N ALA A 344 -15.94 -25.78 5.56
CA ALA A 344 -15.73 -26.84 4.60
C ALA A 344 -14.24 -27.22 4.44
N ILE A 345 -13.33 -26.24 4.54
CA ILE A 345 -11.88 -26.49 4.52
C ILE A 345 -11.40 -27.07 5.85
N ILE A 346 -11.92 -26.59 6.99
CA ILE A 346 -11.62 -27.13 8.32
C ILE A 346 -11.92 -28.63 8.39
N ASN A 347 -13.02 -29.09 7.79
CA ASN A 347 -13.34 -30.51 7.77
C ASN A 347 -12.32 -31.33 6.95
N ILE A 348 -11.83 -30.80 5.83
CA ILE A 348 -10.79 -31.45 5.03
C ILE A 348 -9.47 -31.49 5.81
N ASP A 349 -9.13 -30.40 6.50
CA ASP A 349 -7.93 -30.30 7.34
C ASP A 349 -7.96 -31.29 8.51
N ARG A 350 -9.14 -31.57 9.08
CA ARG A 350 -9.30 -32.59 10.13
C ARG A 350 -9.07 -34.02 9.62
N GLU A 351 -9.38 -34.27 8.36
CA GLU A 351 -9.27 -35.60 7.76
C GLU A 351 -7.87 -35.88 7.21
N ARG A 352 -7.19 -34.84 6.70
CA ARG A 352 -5.96 -34.97 5.90
C ARG A 352 -4.79 -34.11 6.35
N GLY A 353 -5.02 -33.16 7.24
CA GLY A 353 -3.99 -32.26 7.74
C GLY A 353 -3.11 -32.92 8.81
N ASP A 354 -2.05 -32.22 9.17
CA ASP A 354 -1.07 -32.60 10.21
C ASP A 354 -1.48 -32.15 11.63
N GLY A 355 -2.76 -31.80 11.82
CA GLY A 355 -3.28 -31.24 13.08
C GLY A 355 -2.95 -29.75 13.30
N THR A 356 -2.15 -29.11 12.44
CA THR A 356 -1.80 -27.67 12.58
C THR A 356 -2.82 -26.73 11.95
N PHE A 357 -3.76 -27.28 11.18
CA PHE A 357 -4.77 -26.55 10.40
C PHE A 357 -4.17 -25.51 9.44
N ARG A 358 -2.99 -25.80 8.87
CA ARG A 358 -2.24 -24.87 8.00
C ARG A 358 -3.08 -24.41 6.81
N LEU A 359 -3.75 -25.33 6.12
CA LEU A 359 -4.61 -25.02 4.98
C LEU A 359 -5.76 -24.10 5.39
N SER A 360 -6.44 -24.41 6.49
CA SER A 360 -7.57 -23.61 7.00
C SER A 360 -7.13 -22.20 7.41
N ARG A 361 -5.96 -22.06 8.05
CA ARG A 361 -5.40 -20.75 8.45
C ARG A 361 -5.10 -19.87 7.25
N ILE A 362 -4.38 -20.42 6.26
CA ILE A 362 -4.03 -19.72 5.01
C ILE A 362 -5.34 -19.33 4.29
N TYR A 363 -6.22 -20.30 4.07
CA TYR A 363 -7.46 -20.09 3.33
C TYR A 363 -8.37 -19.05 4.00
N ALA A 364 -8.64 -19.16 5.32
CA ALA A 364 -9.48 -18.22 6.06
C ALA A 364 -8.92 -16.79 5.99
N MET A 365 -7.61 -16.63 6.16
CA MET A 365 -6.93 -15.34 6.10
C MET A 365 -7.05 -14.69 4.71
N HIS A 366 -6.81 -15.43 3.62
CA HIS A 366 -6.89 -14.86 2.27
C HIS A 366 -8.33 -14.65 1.81
N LEU A 367 -9.25 -15.55 2.16
CA LEU A 367 -10.64 -15.47 1.76
C LEU A 367 -11.31 -14.19 2.26
N ALA A 368 -11.25 -13.91 3.56
CA ALA A 368 -11.85 -12.69 4.12
C ALA A 368 -11.09 -11.43 3.75
N GLY A 369 -9.75 -11.45 3.87
CA GLY A 369 -8.93 -10.25 3.74
C GLY A 369 -8.70 -9.78 2.30
N ARG A 370 -8.85 -10.66 1.30
CA ARG A 370 -8.42 -10.37 -0.08
C ARG A 370 -9.45 -10.74 -1.15
N LEU A 371 -10.13 -11.87 -1.01
CA LEU A 371 -11.01 -12.38 -2.07
C LEU A 371 -12.44 -11.87 -1.91
N MET A 372 -13.01 -11.96 -0.70
CA MET A 372 -14.38 -11.55 -0.41
C MET A 372 -14.51 -10.06 -0.09
N ARG A 373 -13.40 -9.35 0.15
CA ARG A 373 -13.38 -7.91 0.39
C ARG A 373 -12.62 -7.22 -0.74
N TRP A 374 -13.35 -6.59 -1.65
CA TRP A 374 -12.79 -5.77 -2.72
C TRP A 374 -13.30 -4.34 -2.61
N GLU A 375 -12.44 -3.40 -3.01
CA GLU A 375 -12.79 -1.98 -3.01
C GLU A 375 -13.40 -1.63 -4.37
N GLY A 376 -14.70 -1.32 -4.36
CA GLY A 376 -15.45 -0.89 -5.55
C GLY A 376 -15.83 0.59 -5.52
N PRO A 377 -16.38 1.14 -6.62
CA PRO A 377 -16.74 2.55 -6.73
C PRO A 377 -17.68 3.05 -5.62
N PHE A 378 -18.58 2.18 -5.14
CA PHE A 378 -19.48 2.45 -4.03
C PHE A 378 -18.75 2.73 -2.71
N GLU A 379 -17.69 1.98 -2.43
CA GLU A 379 -16.91 2.10 -1.21
C GLU A 379 -15.98 3.32 -1.27
N VAL A 380 -15.39 3.58 -2.44
CA VAL A 380 -14.61 4.80 -2.69
C VAL A 380 -15.49 6.05 -2.49
N ALA A 381 -16.73 6.03 -2.97
CA ALA A 381 -17.70 7.08 -2.76
C ALA A 381 -18.04 7.27 -1.27
N ARG A 382 -18.24 6.17 -0.53
CA ARG A 382 -18.47 6.19 0.92
C ARG A 382 -17.32 6.84 1.68
N ILE A 383 -16.09 6.45 1.37
CA ILE A 383 -14.88 6.95 2.01
C ILE A 383 -14.71 8.45 1.75
N LYS A 384 -14.80 8.86 0.47
CA LYS A 384 -14.60 10.26 0.06
C LYS A 384 -15.71 11.17 0.59
N SER A 385 -16.97 10.72 0.61
CA SER A 385 -18.09 11.52 1.15
C SER A 385 -17.95 11.76 2.66
N ARG A 386 -17.48 10.77 3.42
CA ARG A 386 -17.21 10.94 4.87
C ARG A 386 -15.99 11.80 5.16
N LYS A 387 -14.92 11.66 4.37
CA LYS A 387 -13.68 12.44 4.53
C LYS A 387 -13.89 13.93 4.33
N VAL A 388 -14.79 14.34 3.44
CA VAL A 388 -15.09 15.76 3.20
C VAL A 388 -15.47 16.48 4.48
N ILE A 389 -16.30 15.87 5.33
CA ILE A 389 -16.77 16.51 6.56
C ILE A 389 -15.60 16.72 7.53
N THR A 390 -14.76 15.70 7.72
CA THR A 390 -13.59 15.79 8.59
C THR A 390 -12.50 16.71 8.05
N ASP A 391 -12.26 16.66 6.74
CA ASP A 391 -11.22 17.45 6.07
C ASP A 391 -11.65 18.92 6.04
N THR A 392 -12.91 19.23 5.75
CA THR A 392 -13.44 20.62 5.76
C THR A 392 -13.40 21.23 7.17
N LEU A 393 -13.74 20.46 8.21
CA LEU A 393 -13.62 20.91 9.61
C LEU A 393 -12.15 21.12 9.99
N HIS A 394 -11.26 20.19 9.62
CA HIS A 394 -9.83 20.29 9.91
C HIS A 394 -9.17 21.47 9.19
N TYR A 395 -9.52 21.74 7.94
CA TYR A 395 -9.01 22.88 7.19
C TYR A 395 -9.59 24.20 7.70
N ARG A 396 -10.86 24.27 8.10
CA ARG A 396 -11.42 25.48 8.72
C ARG A 396 -10.73 25.82 10.04
N ASP A 397 -10.49 24.81 10.87
CA ASP A 397 -9.80 24.97 12.16
C ASP A 397 -8.30 25.29 11.99
N ALA A 398 -7.67 24.78 10.92
CA ALA A 398 -6.27 25.06 10.58
C ALA A 398 -6.05 26.42 9.89
N TYR A 399 -7.04 26.96 9.18
CA TYR A 399 -6.88 28.14 8.31
C TYR A 399 -7.67 29.39 8.75
N GLY A 400 -8.52 29.34 9.78
CA GLY A 400 -9.22 30.55 10.20
C GLY A 400 -9.95 30.50 11.54
N LYS A 401 -9.27 30.93 12.62
CA LYS A 401 -9.93 31.82 13.58
C LYS A 401 -9.90 33.24 13.00
N GLY A 402 -10.97 33.64 12.32
CA GLY A 402 -11.22 35.06 11.97
C GLY A 402 -10.99 35.50 10.52
N LYS A 403 -10.79 34.59 9.55
CA LYS A 403 -10.81 34.92 8.11
C LYS A 403 -11.73 33.96 7.36
N ASP A 404 -12.58 34.50 6.49
CA ASP A 404 -13.46 33.72 5.60
C ASP A 404 -12.63 33.02 4.51
N VAL A 405 -11.98 31.92 4.86
CA VAL A 405 -11.22 31.09 3.91
C VAL A 405 -12.17 30.08 3.25
N ILE A 406 -12.41 30.25 1.95
CA ILE A 406 -13.18 29.30 1.15
C ILE A 406 -12.24 28.16 0.72
N VAL A 407 -12.35 27.01 1.37
CA VAL A 407 -11.61 25.79 1.02
C VAL A 407 -12.41 25.00 -0.02
N LYS A 408 -11.84 24.71 -1.19
CA LYS A 408 -12.43 23.84 -2.22
C LYS A 408 -11.85 22.43 -2.10
N VAL A 409 -12.70 21.41 -1.99
CA VAL A 409 -12.30 20.00 -1.88
C VAL A 409 -12.78 19.25 -3.11
N GLU A 410 -11.86 18.72 -3.92
CA GLU A 410 -12.19 17.94 -5.11
C GLU A 410 -11.90 16.44 -4.93
N ALA A 411 -12.89 15.59 -5.19
CA ALA A 411 -12.68 14.15 -5.39
C ALA A 411 -12.26 13.90 -6.83
N LEU A 412 -10.99 13.60 -7.03
CA LEU A 412 -10.52 12.99 -8.27
C LEU A 412 -10.88 11.50 -8.27
N LEU A 413 -11.55 11.05 -9.33
CA LEU A 413 -11.98 9.68 -9.60
C LEU A 413 -11.52 9.28 -11.00
N GLN A 414 -10.95 8.09 -11.15
CA GLN A 414 -10.56 7.57 -12.46
C GLN A 414 -11.21 6.20 -12.69
N PRO A 415 -12.54 6.16 -12.88
CA PRO A 415 -13.25 4.91 -13.04
C PRO A 415 -12.89 4.27 -14.37
N ASN A 416 -12.55 2.99 -14.36
CA ASN A 416 -12.44 2.23 -15.61
C ASN A 416 -13.84 1.84 -16.11
N VAL A 417 -13.94 1.56 -17.41
CA VAL A 417 -15.18 1.08 -18.05
C VAL A 417 -15.77 -0.12 -17.30
N GLU A 418 -14.92 -1.08 -16.92
CA GLU A 418 -15.28 -2.25 -16.10
C GLU A 418 -15.90 -1.90 -14.74
N GLU A 419 -15.49 -0.79 -14.15
CA GLU A 419 -16.01 -0.34 -12.87
C GLU A 419 -17.34 0.37 -13.03
N MET A 420 -17.51 1.11 -14.13
CA MET A 420 -18.77 1.79 -14.44
C MET A 420 -19.90 0.80 -14.74
N TYR A 421 -19.69 -0.15 -15.65
CA TYR A 421 -20.72 -1.15 -15.93
C TYR A 421 -20.79 -2.22 -14.82
N GLY A 422 -19.68 -2.48 -14.12
CA GLY A 422 -19.61 -3.45 -13.03
C GLY A 422 -20.57 -3.12 -11.87
N MET A 423 -20.96 -1.86 -11.73
CA MET A 423 -21.96 -1.39 -10.76
C MET A 423 -23.41 -1.71 -11.12
N VAL A 424 -23.69 -1.98 -12.40
CA VAL A 424 -25.04 -2.23 -12.90
C VAL A 424 -25.56 -3.57 -12.34
N PRO A 425 -26.83 -3.67 -11.93
CA PRO A 425 -27.41 -4.94 -11.51
C PRO A 425 -27.36 -5.98 -12.64
N LYS A 426 -26.93 -7.21 -12.34
CA LYS A 426 -26.77 -8.31 -13.30
C LYS A 426 -28.01 -8.53 -14.17
N ARG A 427 -29.22 -8.48 -13.59
CA ARG A 427 -30.48 -8.61 -14.35
C ARG A 427 -30.67 -7.53 -15.42
N ILE A 428 -30.29 -6.29 -15.12
CA ILE A 428 -30.40 -5.17 -16.07
C ILE A 428 -29.34 -5.34 -17.14
N HIS A 429 -28.10 -5.63 -16.75
CA HIS A 429 -27.01 -5.93 -17.66
C HIS A 429 -27.38 -7.04 -18.65
N ASP A 430 -27.87 -8.18 -18.17
CA ASP A 430 -28.21 -9.34 -19.00
C ASP A 430 -29.40 -9.07 -19.92
N THR A 431 -30.29 -8.14 -19.53
CA THR A 431 -31.40 -7.71 -20.39
C THR A 431 -30.90 -6.77 -21.48
N ILE A 432 -30.00 -5.84 -21.16
CA ILE A 432 -29.38 -4.95 -22.15
C ILE A 432 -28.54 -5.76 -23.13
N CYS A 433 -27.74 -6.72 -22.66
CA CYS A 433 -26.93 -7.57 -23.54
C CYS A 433 -27.78 -8.46 -24.45
N ARG A 434 -28.97 -8.89 -24.00
CA ARG A 434 -29.92 -9.62 -24.85
C ARG A 434 -30.51 -8.74 -25.95
N LEU A 435 -30.74 -7.45 -25.69
CA LEU A 435 -31.29 -6.50 -26.65
C LEU A 435 -30.21 -5.92 -27.58
N ILE A 436 -29.00 -5.73 -27.05
CA ILE A 436 -27.86 -5.13 -27.75
C ILE A 436 -26.60 -5.96 -27.40
N PRO A 437 -26.34 -7.06 -28.13
CA PRO A 437 -25.21 -7.95 -27.84
C PRO A 437 -23.85 -7.27 -27.91
N SER A 438 -23.72 -6.22 -28.74
CA SER A 438 -22.50 -5.44 -28.90
C SER A 438 -22.30 -4.36 -27.84
N TRP A 439 -23.22 -4.19 -26.89
CA TRP A 439 -23.16 -3.10 -25.91
C TRP A 439 -21.92 -3.13 -25.01
N PRO A 440 -21.47 -4.29 -24.48
CA PRO A 440 -20.23 -4.35 -23.69
C PRO A 440 -19.00 -3.97 -24.51
N GLU A 441 -18.81 -4.56 -25.70
CA GLU A 441 -17.71 -4.22 -26.61
C GLU A 441 -17.77 -2.77 -27.08
N TYR A 442 -18.96 -2.22 -27.28
CA TYR A 442 -19.15 -0.83 -27.69
C TYR A 442 -18.70 0.15 -26.60
N ILE A 443 -19.01 -0.13 -25.34
CA ILE A 443 -18.54 0.68 -24.21
C ILE A 443 -17.04 0.48 -24.01
N GLU A 444 -16.50 -0.73 -24.15
CA GLU A 444 -15.05 -0.99 -24.06
C GLU A 444 -14.27 -0.31 -25.19
N ARG A 445 -14.81 -0.28 -26.42
CA ARG A 445 -14.22 0.44 -27.57
C ARG A 445 -14.31 1.95 -27.43
N ARG A 446 -15.38 2.47 -26.82
CA ARG A 446 -15.42 3.85 -26.31
C ARG A 446 -14.54 3.90 -25.06
N ARG A 447 -13.23 3.76 -25.25
CA ARG A 447 -12.23 4.00 -24.21
C ARG A 447 -12.59 5.31 -23.52
N TYR A 448 -13.10 5.21 -22.30
CA TYR A 448 -12.92 6.28 -21.35
C TYR A 448 -11.43 6.61 -21.40
N ASP A 449 -11.08 7.84 -21.74
CA ASP A 449 -9.71 8.28 -22.05
C ASP A 449 -8.78 8.25 -20.82
N GLY A 450 -9.23 7.63 -19.74
CA GLY A 450 -8.55 7.57 -18.46
C GLY A 450 -8.44 8.93 -17.80
N LYS A 451 -9.13 9.97 -18.28
CA LYS A 451 -9.05 11.27 -17.63
C LYS A 451 -9.67 11.20 -16.24
N PRO A 452 -9.07 11.82 -15.21
CA PRO A 452 -9.72 11.91 -13.91
C PRO A 452 -11.01 12.74 -14.02
N ILE A 453 -12.13 12.20 -13.54
CA ILE A 453 -13.32 13.00 -13.20
C ILE A 453 -13.02 13.69 -11.88
N SER A 454 -12.99 15.03 -11.89
CA SER A 454 -13.04 15.82 -10.66
C SER A 454 -14.50 16.05 -10.25
N ILE A 455 -14.83 15.75 -9.01
CA ILE A 455 -16.11 16.09 -8.39
C ILE A 455 -15.83 17.07 -7.26
N ASP A 456 -16.36 18.28 -7.40
CA ASP A 456 -16.31 19.28 -6.34
C ASP A 456 -17.23 18.87 -5.18
N LEU A 457 -16.65 18.50 -4.05
CA LEU A 457 -17.37 18.04 -2.86
C LEU A 457 -17.80 19.20 -1.95
N THR A 458 -17.32 20.41 -2.23
CA THR A 458 -17.75 21.65 -1.54
C THR A 458 -19.03 22.21 -2.15
N SER A 459 -19.30 21.86 -3.41
CA SER A 459 -20.62 22.04 -4.02
C SER A 459 -21.62 21.02 -3.48
N ILE A 460 -22.83 21.49 -3.15
CA ILE A 460 -23.99 20.65 -2.82
C ILE A 460 -24.22 19.61 -3.92
N GLY A 461 -24.09 20.01 -5.19
CA GLY A 461 -24.30 19.13 -6.34
C GLY A 461 -23.30 17.98 -6.42
N GLY A 462 -22.01 18.26 -6.21
CA GLY A 462 -20.99 17.22 -6.26
C GLY A 462 -20.99 16.31 -5.03
N TYR A 463 -21.27 16.85 -3.83
CA TYR A 463 -21.53 16.02 -2.65
C TYR A 463 -22.74 15.10 -2.86
N ILE A 464 -23.86 15.61 -3.37
CA ILE A 464 -25.06 14.80 -3.65
C ILE A 464 -24.75 13.69 -4.67
N ARG A 465 -23.95 13.96 -5.71
CA ARG A 465 -23.55 12.92 -6.68
C ARG A 465 -22.78 11.79 -6.01
N LEU A 466 -21.78 12.12 -5.18
CA LEU A 466 -20.98 11.12 -4.48
C LEU A 466 -21.78 10.38 -3.39
N TRP A 467 -22.65 11.11 -2.70
CA TRP A 467 -23.56 10.58 -1.70
C TRP A 467 -24.59 9.65 -2.32
N LEU A 468 -25.18 10.01 -3.46
CA LEU A 468 -26.11 9.16 -4.20
C LEU A 468 -25.41 7.89 -4.66
N LEU A 469 -24.20 8.02 -5.20
CA LEU A 469 -23.35 6.89 -5.57
C LEU A 469 -23.15 5.95 -4.37
N TRP A 470 -22.77 6.47 -3.21
CA TRP A 470 -22.68 5.69 -1.97
C TRP A 470 -24.04 5.07 -1.57
N LYS A 471 -25.15 5.81 -1.63
CA LYS A 471 -26.48 5.30 -1.27
C LYS A 471 -26.94 4.15 -2.15
N LEU A 472 -26.50 4.12 -3.41
CA LEU A 472 -26.73 3.01 -4.33
C LEU A 472 -25.90 1.76 -4.00
N SER A 473 -25.09 1.76 -2.92
CA SER A 473 -24.36 0.57 -2.44
C SER A 473 -25.24 -0.64 -2.14
N PHE A 474 -26.55 -0.49 -1.89
CA PHE A 474 -27.46 -1.63 -1.77
C PHE A 474 -27.54 -2.46 -3.07
N MET A 475 -27.19 -1.88 -4.21
CA MET A 475 -27.12 -2.56 -5.51
C MET A 475 -25.86 -3.41 -5.64
N HIS A 476 -24.85 -3.21 -4.78
CA HIS A 476 -23.57 -3.89 -4.86
C HIS A 476 -23.73 -5.42 -4.86
N LYS A 477 -24.54 -5.98 -3.96
CA LYS A 477 -24.89 -7.42 -3.92
C LYS A 477 -25.53 -7.98 -5.18
N HIS A 478 -26.13 -7.13 -6.01
CA HIS A 478 -26.76 -7.53 -7.28
C HIS A 478 -25.94 -7.12 -8.49
N SER A 479 -24.81 -6.45 -8.28
CA SER A 479 -24.00 -5.89 -9.35
C SER A 479 -23.33 -6.99 -10.19
N VAL A 480 -23.07 -6.71 -11.46
CA VAL A 480 -22.32 -7.62 -12.34
C VAL A 480 -20.98 -7.98 -11.72
N ARG A 481 -20.28 -6.98 -11.16
CA ARG A 481 -18.98 -7.18 -10.53
C ARG A 481 -19.06 -8.13 -9.34
N TYR A 482 -20.01 -7.92 -8.42
CA TYR A 482 -20.17 -8.82 -7.27
C TYR A 482 -20.37 -10.28 -7.71
N ASN A 483 -21.17 -10.51 -8.75
CA ASN A 483 -21.36 -11.87 -9.27
C ASN A 483 -20.06 -12.46 -9.84
N LYS A 484 -19.31 -11.69 -10.65
CA LYS A 484 -18.00 -12.14 -11.18
C LYS A 484 -17.01 -12.47 -10.05
N GLU A 485 -16.95 -11.64 -9.02
CA GLU A 485 -16.06 -11.85 -7.86
C GLU A 485 -16.48 -13.09 -7.07
N MET A 486 -17.78 -13.33 -6.89
CA MET A 486 -18.27 -14.52 -6.20
C MET A 486 -18.10 -15.80 -7.02
N GLU A 487 -18.30 -15.75 -8.34
CA GLU A 487 -18.00 -16.86 -9.26
C GLU A 487 -16.52 -17.26 -9.16
N PHE A 488 -15.61 -16.27 -9.10
CA PHE A 488 -14.19 -16.52 -8.87
C PHE A 488 -13.91 -17.14 -7.49
N VAL A 489 -14.49 -16.60 -6.42
CA VAL A 489 -14.33 -17.11 -5.05
C VAL A 489 -14.81 -18.57 -4.94
N GLU A 490 -15.92 -18.90 -5.58
CA GLU A 490 -16.45 -20.26 -5.64
C GLU A 490 -15.54 -21.19 -6.44
N HIS A 491 -15.02 -20.74 -7.59
CA HIS A 491 -14.05 -21.49 -8.38
C HIS A 491 -12.76 -21.75 -7.60
N PHE A 492 -12.16 -20.70 -7.01
CA PHE A 492 -10.97 -20.80 -6.16
C PHE A 492 -11.15 -21.83 -5.04
N THR A 493 -12.31 -21.80 -4.38
CA THR A 493 -12.61 -22.73 -3.29
C THR A 493 -12.74 -24.16 -3.75
N ARG A 494 -13.34 -24.38 -4.92
CA ARG A 494 -13.44 -25.70 -5.54
C ARG A 494 -12.04 -26.26 -5.84
N VAL A 495 -11.19 -25.45 -6.48
CA VAL A 495 -9.80 -25.82 -6.79
C VAL A 495 -9.04 -26.21 -5.52
N VAL A 496 -9.10 -25.41 -4.45
CA VAL A 496 -8.41 -25.72 -3.19
C VAL A 496 -8.92 -27.03 -2.58
N LYS A 497 -10.23 -27.30 -2.63
CA LYS A 497 -10.81 -28.56 -2.14
C LYS A 497 -10.35 -29.75 -2.96
N ASP A 498 -10.42 -29.65 -4.28
CA ASP A 498 -10.07 -30.74 -5.19
C ASP A 498 -8.58 -31.09 -5.06
N LEU A 499 -7.71 -30.07 -4.96
CA LEU A 499 -6.29 -30.27 -4.74
C LEU A 499 -6.00 -30.84 -3.35
N ALA A 500 -6.74 -30.45 -2.31
CA ALA A 500 -6.55 -31.03 -0.98
C ALA A 500 -6.91 -32.53 -0.93
N MET A 501 -7.76 -32.99 -1.85
CA MET A 501 -8.06 -34.42 -2.04
C MET A 501 -6.96 -35.18 -2.79
N ILE A 502 -6.08 -34.47 -3.50
CA ILE A 502 -4.94 -35.05 -4.25
C ILE A 502 -3.66 -34.96 -3.41
N ASP A 503 -3.24 -33.75 -3.04
CA ASP A 503 -2.04 -33.45 -2.26
C ASP A 503 -2.27 -32.23 -1.37
N TYR A 504 -2.13 -32.41 -0.05
CA TYR A 504 -2.36 -31.37 0.95
C TYR A 504 -1.41 -30.17 0.80
N GLU A 505 -0.15 -30.41 0.47
CA GLU A 505 0.85 -29.34 0.34
C GLU A 505 0.59 -28.51 -0.91
N LEU A 506 0.17 -29.15 -2.02
CA LEU A 506 -0.26 -28.48 -3.24
C LEU A 506 -1.45 -27.56 -2.99
N ALA A 507 -2.44 -28.03 -2.22
CA ALA A 507 -3.57 -27.20 -1.80
C ALA A 507 -3.13 -26.00 -0.96
N CYS A 508 -2.19 -26.17 -0.04
CA CYS A 508 -1.62 -25.07 0.74
C CYS A 508 -0.93 -24.03 -0.15
N MET A 509 -0.14 -24.47 -1.14
CA MET A 509 0.55 -23.58 -2.07
C MET A 509 -0.42 -22.77 -2.94
N VAL A 510 -1.47 -23.42 -3.47
CA VAL A 510 -2.50 -22.74 -4.26
C VAL A 510 -3.35 -21.80 -3.39
N ALA A 511 -3.66 -22.18 -2.16
CA ALA A 511 -4.37 -21.33 -1.22
C ALA A 511 -3.55 -20.07 -0.87
N ASP A 512 -2.24 -20.20 -0.70
CA ASP A 512 -1.32 -19.09 -0.41
C ASP A 512 -1.18 -18.14 -1.62
N TYR A 513 -1.34 -18.64 -2.84
CA TYR A 513 -1.34 -17.80 -4.05
C TYR A 513 -2.44 -16.72 -4.04
N ALA A 514 -3.52 -16.87 -3.27
CA ALA A 514 -4.53 -15.82 -3.13
C ALA A 514 -3.95 -14.48 -2.63
N GLN A 515 -2.75 -14.45 -2.05
CA GLN A 515 -2.02 -13.22 -1.77
C GLN A 515 -1.65 -12.40 -3.03
N TYR A 516 -1.53 -13.07 -4.16
CA TYR A 516 -1.43 -12.66 -5.58
C TYR A 516 -2.51 -11.74 -6.09
N ILE A 517 -3.73 -12.04 -5.65
CA ILE A 517 -4.94 -11.60 -6.34
C ILE A 517 -5.35 -10.25 -5.74
N ARG A 518 -4.55 -9.23 -6.06
CA ARG A 518 -4.70 -7.84 -5.61
C ARG A 518 -4.81 -6.88 -6.79
N GLY A 519 -5.15 -5.63 -6.50
CA GLY A 519 -5.24 -4.55 -7.50
C GLY A 519 -6.67 -4.23 -7.91
N PHE A 520 -6.80 -3.18 -8.73
CA PHE A 520 -8.08 -2.64 -9.21
C PHE A 520 -8.27 -2.95 -10.70
N ALA A 521 -9.54 -3.12 -11.12
CA ALA A 521 -9.94 -3.29 -12.51
C ALA A 521 -9.04 -4.28 -13.29
N HIS A 522 -8.41 -3.82 -14.39
CA HIS A 522 -7.54 -4.62 -15.25
C HIS A 522 -6.37 -5.33 -14.53
N VAL A 523 -5.85 -4.74 -13.44
CA VAL A 523 -4.77 -5.38 -12.65
C VAL A 523 -5.30 -6.62 -11.94
N ARG A 524 -6.52 -6.54 -11.38
CA ARG A 524 -7.18 -7.69 -10.75
C ARG A 524 -7.57 -8.73 -11.78
N ALA A 525 -8.16 -8.31 -12.90
CA ALA A 525 -8.52 -9.21 -14.00
C ALA A 525 -7.31 -9.98 -14.52
N ARG A 526 -6.18 -9.29 -14.73
CA ARG A 526 -4.90 -9.92 -15.10
C ARG A 526 -4.43 -10.94 -14.06
N ASN A 527 -4.48 -10.60 -12.78
CA ASN A 527 -4.02 -11.51 -11.71
C ASN A 527 -4.91 -12.75 -11.57
N ILE A 528 -6.22 -12.61 -11.80
CA ILE A 528 -7.17 -13.74 -11.88
C ILE A 528 -6.86 -14.61 -13.10
N ASP A 529 -6.59 -14.00 -14.26
CA ASP A 529 -6.23 -14.74 -15.49
C ASP A 529 -4.93 -15.53 -15.33
N ILE A 530 -3.93 -14.94 -14.67
CA ILE A 530 -2.68 -15.63 -14.31
C ILE A 530 -2.98 -16.79 -13.35
N PHE A 531 -3.80 -16.58 -12.32
CA PHE A 531 -4.20 -17.66 -11.40
C PHE A 531 -4.85 -18.84 -12.13
N ASN A 532 -5.84 -18.56 -12.99
CA ASN A 532 -6.53 -19.60 -13.75
C ASN A 532 -5.53 -20.33 -14.64
N THR A 533 -4.59 -19.62 -15.27
CA THR A 533 -3.52 -20.24 -16.06
C THR A 533 -2.62 -21.15 -15.21
N LEU A 534 -2.23 -20.72 -14.01
CA LEU A 534 -1.42 -21.57 -13.12
C LEU A 534 -2.16 -22.86 -12.75
N VAL A 535 -3.44 -22.77 -12.40
CA VAL A 535 -4.23 -23.94 -12.01
C VAL A 535 -4.52 -24.84 -13.21
N GLU A 536 -5.07 -24.29 -14.30
CA GLU A 536 -5.52 -25.09 -15.44
C GLU A 536 -4.37 -25.60 -16.32
N TYR A 537 -3.21 -24.93 -16.27
CA TYR A 537 -2.04 -25.26 -17.09
C TYR A 537 -0.90 -25.88 -16.30
N VAL A 538 -0.39 -25.18 -15.27
CA VAL A 538 0.79 -25.64 -14.52
C VAL A 538 0.44 -26.87 -13.68
N VAL A 539 -0.65 -26.78 -12.89
CA VAL A 539 -1.03 -27.88 -12.00
C VAL A 539 -1.47 -29.09 -12.80
N ARG A 540 -2.32 -28.92 -13.81
CA ARG A 540 -2.79 -30.04 -14.65
C ARG A 540 -1.63 -30.76 -15.36
N LYS A 541 -0.76 -30.04 -16.08
CA LYS A 541 0.38 -30.67 -16.77
C LYS A 541 1.38 -31.28 -15.77
N GLY A 542 1.57 -30.64 -14.61
CA GLY A 542 2.41 -31.19 -13.55
C GLY A 542 1.88 -32.54 -13.05
N LEU A 543 0.58 -32.63 -12.77
CA LEU A 543 -0.05 -33.86 -12.30
C LEU A 543 0.08 -34.99 -13.32
N GLU A 544 -0.16 -34.70 -14.61
CA GLU A 544 0.06 -35.67 -15.70
C GLU A 544 1.49 -36.21 -15.74
N MET A 545 2.49 -35.34 -15.52
CA MET A 545 3.91 -35.72 -15.49
C MET A 545 4.24 -36.58 -14.26
N ASP A 546 3.72 -36.22 -13.09
CA ASP A 546 3.93 -36.96 -11.84
C ASP A 546 3.26 -38.35 -11.90
N ASP A 547 2.03 -38.44 -12.44
CA ASP A 547 1.30 -39.70 -12.63
C ASP A 547 2.04 -40.66 -13.56
N ALA A 548 2.53 -40.16 -14.70
CA ALA A 548 3.26 -40.95 -15.67
C ALA A 548 4.62 -41.44 -15.16
N LEU A 549 5.24 -40.69 -14.23
CA LEU A 549 6.50 -41.06 -13.59
C LEU A 549 6.31 -41.81 -12.28
N ALA A 550 5.06 -42.13 -11.90
CA ALA A 550 4.69 -42.79 -10.66
C ALA A 550 5.21 -42.07 -9.39
N TYR A 551 5.36 -40.74 -9.44
CA TYR A 551 5.72 -39.93 -8.28
C TYR A 551 4.48 -39.61 -7.44
N THR A 552 4.25 -40.40 -6.39
CA THR A 552 3.11 -40.21 -5.48
C THR A 552 3.17 -38.92 -4.64
N ASP A 553 4.34 -38.29 -4.57
CA ASP A 553 4.58 -37.04 -3.83
C ASP A 553 4.34 -35.77 -4.68
N HIS A 554 3.91 -35.88 -5.94
CA HIS A 554 3.67 -34.75 -6.84
C HIS A 554 4.82 -33.71 -6.90
N ARG A 555 6.07 -34.20 -6.96
CA ARG A 555 7.27 -33.36 -6.84
C ARG A 555 7.41 -32.41 -8.01
N ILE A 556 7.13 -32.88 -9.23
CA ILE A 556 7.24 -32.07 -10.44
C ILE A 556 6.18 -30.97 -10.44
N THR A 557 4.95 -31.30 -10.02
CA THR A 557 3.86 -30.33 -9.89
C THR A 557 4.21 -29.22 -8.91
N LYS A 558 4.63 -29.57 -7.68
CA LYS A 558 5.01 -28.59 -6.65
C LYS A 558 6.20 -27.75 -7.11
N ALA A 559 7.19 -28.38 -7.72
CA ALA A 559 8.38 -27.68 -8.22
C ALA A 559 8.05 -26.69 -9.35
N SER A 560 7.20 -27.10 -10.30
CA SER A 560 6.76 -26.29 -11.42
C SER A 560 5.90 -25.12 -10.96
N LEU A 561 5.02 -25.35 -9.98
CA LEU A 561 4.21 -24.29 -9.37
C LEU A 561 5.09 -23.25 -8.67
N ARG A 562 6.11 -23.64 -7.89
CA ARG A 562 7.07 -22.70 -7.28
C ARG A 562 7.83 -21.89 -8.33
N ALA A 563 8.34 -22.55 -9.36
CA ALA A 563 9.08 -21.87 -10.43
C ALA A 563 8.17 -20.87 -11.19
N ALA A 564 6.93 -21.25 -11.47
CA ALA A 564 5.94 -20.37 -12.09
C ALA A 564 5.61 -19.17 -11.20
N MET A 565 5.43 -19.37 -9.89
CA MET A 565 5.22 -18.29 -8.94
C MET A 565 6.40 -17.31 -8.90
N ASN A 566 7.64 -17.82 -8.86
CA ASN A 566 8.85 -16.99 -8.86
C ASN A 566 8.95 -16.10 -10.11
N LEU A 567 8.66 -16.65 -11.29
CA LEU A 567 8.67 -15.90 -12.56
C LEU A 567 7.69 -14.72 -12.57
N ILE A 568 6.52 -14.91 -11.96
CA ILE A 568 5.50 -13.85 -11.86
C ILE A 568 5.95 -12.74 -10.89
N THR A 569 6.70 -13.08 -9.84
CA THR A 569 7.05 -12.14 -8.77
C THR A 569 8.37 -11.40 -8.96
N LEU A 570 9.38 -12.03 -9.57
CA LEU A 570 10.74 -11.46 -9.65
C LEU A 570 10.94 -10.57 -10.88
N ASP A 571 10.40 -10.96 -12.02
CA ASP A 571 10.73 -10.32 -13.30
C ASP A 571 9.59 -9.44 -13.86
N GLY A 572 8.44 -9.38 -13.17
CA GLY A 572 7.23 -8.74 -13.71
C GLY A 572 6.73 -9.38 -15.02
N GLU A 573 7.16 -10.62 -15.27
CA GLU A 573 7.00 -11.31 -16.55
C GLU A 573 5.59 -11.90 -16.69
N GLY A 574 5.00 -11.71 -17.87
CA GLY A 574 3.60 -12.04 -18.16
C GLY A 574 3.29 -13.53 -18.29
N LYS A 575 1.98 -13.84 -18.27
CA LYS A 575 1.35 -15.16 -18.47
C LYS A 575 2.02 -16.01 -19.55
N ASP A 576 2.38 -15.41 -20.69
CA ASP A 576 2.95 -16.13 -21.84
C ASP A 576 4.29 -16.82 -21.55
N LYS A 577 5.11 -16.25 -20.67
CA LYS A 577 6.40 -16.86 -20.30
C LYS A 577 6.22 -18.03 -19.34
N VAL A 578 5.19 -17.99 -18.48
CA VAL A 578 4.80 -19.14 -17.64
C VAL A 578 4.32 -20.28 -18.52
N ILE A 579 3.48 -19.98 -19.52
CA ILE A 579 3.02 -20.98 -20.51
C ILE A 579 4.21 -21.57 -21.27
N LYS A 580 5.08 -20.72 -21.81
CA LYS A 580 6.27 -21.16 -22.55
C LYS A 580 7.19 -22.03 -21.69
N PHE A 581 7.43 -21.64 -20.44
CA PHE A 581 8.22 -22.43 -19.50
C PHE A 581 7.60 -23.81 -19.27
N MET A 582 6.29 -23.89 -19.06
CA MET A 582 5.61 -25.18 -18.91
C MET A 582 5.62 -26.02 -20.18
N ASP A 583 5.53 -25.39 -21.35
CA ASP A 583 5.63 -26.10 -22.63
C ASP A 583 7.01 -26.70 -22.85
N GLU A 584 8.06 -25.95 -22.54
CA GLU A 584 9.43 -26.46 -22.57
C GLU A 584 9.59 -27.68 -21.65
N LEU A 585 9.09 -27.61 -20.40
CA LEU A 585 9.14 -28.75 -19.48
C LEU A 585 8.34 -29.96 -19.99
N TYR A 586 7.15 -29.71 -20.56
CA TYR A 586 6.28 -30.77 -21.04
C TYR A 586 6.81 -31.43 -22.34
N THR A 587 7.49 -30.68 -23.20
CA THR A 587 8.20 -31.25 -24.36
C THR A 587 9.36 -32.14 -23.90
N LEU A 588 10.19 -31.66 -22.98
CA LEU A 588 11.28 -32.48 -22.40
C LEU A 588 10.75 -33.77 -21.75
N PHE A 589 9.56 -33.70 -21.14
CA PHE A 589 8.89 -34.88 -20.58
C PHE A 589 8.46 -35.88 -21.65
N LYS A 590 7.87 -35.42 -22.77
CA LYS A 590 7.51 -36.28 -23.91
C LYS A 590 8.74 -36.91 -24.57
N ASP A 591 9.85 -36.19 -24.59
CA ASP A 591 11.12 -36.65 -25.18
C ASP A 591 11.90 -37.59 -24.24
N GLY A 592 11.39 -37.85 -23.02
CA GLY A 592 12.03 -38.71 -22.02
C GLY A 592 13.27 -38.10 -21.35
N GLU A 593 13.50 -36.79 -21.49
CA GLU A 593 14.69 -36.10 -21.00
C GLU A 593 14.56 -35.62 -19.54
N TYR A 594 14.23 -36.53 -18.63
CA TYR A 594 13.88 -36.21 -17.23
C TYR A 594 14.97 -35.44 -16.47
N ASN A 595 16.26 -35.74 -16.71
CA ASN A 595 17.37 -35.01 -16.09
C ASN A 595 17.39 -33.51 -16.45
N LYS A 596 16.94 -33.15 -17.65
CA LYS A 596 16.89 -31.74 -18.10
C LYS A 596 15.72 -30.99 -17.44
N ILE A 597 14.62 -31.67 -17.14
CA ILE A 597 13.48 -31.11 -16.39
C ILE A 597 13.96 -30.68 -15.00
N TYR A 598 14.66 -31.57 -14.28
CA TYR A 598 15.21 -31.27 -12.96
C TYR A 598 16.22 -30.12 -12.99
N ALA A 599 17.14 -30.10 -13.96
CA ALA A 599 18.09 -29.01 -14.10
C ALA A 599 17.40 -27.67 -14.35
N ARG A 600 16.33 -27.64 -15.16
CA ARG A 600 15.55 -26.42 -15.43
C ARG A 600 14.76 -25.93 -14.23
N LEU A 601 14.16 -26.85 -13.47
CA LEU A 601 13.47 -26.52 -12.22
C LEU A 601 14.45 -26.00 -11.17
N ALA A 602 15.61 -26.64 -11.02
CA ALA A 602 16.66 -26.22 -10.09
C ALA A 602 17.25 -24.85 -10.44
N MET A 603 17.46 -24.53 -11.73
CA MET A 603 17.94 -23.20 -12.14
C MET A 603 16.95 -22.07 -11.82
N ARG A 604 15.65 -22.36 -11.72
CA ARG A 604 14.59 -21.36 -11.50
C ARG A 604 14.01 -21.37 -10.08
N GLN A 605 14.37 -22.36 -9.27
CA GLN A 605 14.16 -22.37 -7.83
C GLN A 605 15.40 -21.79 -7.16
N LEU A 606 15.33 -20.54 -6.72
CA LEU A 606 16.23 -20.09 -5.67
C LEU A 606 15.92 -20.91 -4.41
N VAL A 607 16.98 -21.52 -3.85
CA VAL A 607 17.17 -22.33 -2.61
C VAL A 607 16.85 -23.85 -2.66
N PRO A 608 17.63 -24.68 -1.94
CA PRO A 608 18.87 -25.36 -2.33
C PRO A 608 18.67 -26.88 -2.56
N LEU A 609 19.68 -27.54 -3.12
CA LEU A 609 19.77 -29.01 -3.22
C LEU A 609 19.59 -29.71 -1.87
#